data_AF-A0A1E7FA05-F1
#
_entry.id   AF-A0A1E7FA05-F1
#
_cell.length_a   1.000
_cell.length_b   1.000
_cell.length_c   1.000
_cell.angle_alpha   90.00
_cell.angle_beta   90.00
_cell.angle_gamma   90.00
#
_symmetry.space_group_name_H-M   'P 1'
#
loop_
_entity.id
_entity.type
_entity.pdbx_description
1 polymer ?
#
loop_
_entity_poly.entity_id
_entity_poly.type
_entity_poly.pdbx_seq_one_letter_code
_entity_poly.pdbx_strand_id
1 'polypeptide(L)'
;MDTASLSSIATATSRREMIAKSTALASVSFLPALLGSPRISSAAVGSLPELVNSNAYVQGLTINVADSVQQKQMVAFLVDGFSFEVLRQRNQDTIEETWLGFGPEQLSVPDDFELPVSSFSKYGGHASINIRYDYESKAPLYRQGDDAPGNNIAYLQLGVPGYRISQMVENAGNILDAYGLVNVVSPSGLPIRGIVGISPDPIMFVAVNCKNVQESKEFYENLGFVEQEVPYSRPSKGTTMFEPAPPKGSCYMSPSPTSMGVLLLPGKKKKTITANPAVNSLNIVYNPSSSETSSGEDKEIRVKDPSGVTVNFQSEAAFSNIEKKTR
;
A
#
# COMPACT_ATOMS: atom_id res chain seq x y z
N MET A 1 -55.92 11.98 22.51
CA MET A 1 -56.48 10.80 21.82
C MET A 1 -56.81 11.27 20.42
N ASP A 2 -56.12 10.94 19.33
CA ASP A 2 -55.05 9.98 19.09
C ASP A 2 -54.21 10.45 17.90
N THR A 3 -53.02 9.87 17.85
CA THR A 3 -51.91 9.97 16.88
C THR A 3 -52.27 9.59 15.44
N ALA A 4 -51.62 10.21 14.44
CA ALA A 4 -50.96 9.48 13.33
C ALA A 4 -50.05 10.38 12.47
N SER A 5 -48.76 10.02 12.46
CA SER A 5 -47.73 10.41 11.51
C SER A 5 -47.97 9.80 10.12
N LEU A 6 -47.36 10.35 9.07
CA LEU A 6 -46.45 9.59 8.22
C LEU A 6 -45.59 10.50 7.32
N SER A 7 -44.32 10.13 7.27
CA SER A 7 -43.17 10.73 6.61
C SER A 7 -43.08 10.33 5.13
N SER A 8 -42.64 11.25 4.29
CA SER A 8 -42.20 10.99 2.91
C SER A 8 -40.68 10.79 2.90
N ILE A 9 -40.26 9.54 2.74
CA ILE A 9 -38.86 9.09 2.66
C ILE A 9 -38.29 9.43 1.27
N ALA A 10 -37.20 10.19 1.25
CA ALA A 10 -36.36 10.36 0.08
C ALA A 10 -35.61 9.05 -0.21
N THR A 11 -35.77 8.54 -1.43
CA THR A 11 -35.18 7.29 -1.90
C THR A 11 -33.67 7.41 -2.08
N ALA A 12 -32.95 6.53 -1.38
CA ALA A 12 -31.52 6.35 -1.50
C ALA A 12 -31.17 5.70 -2.85
N THR A 13 -30.43 6.43 -3.70
CA THR A 13 -29.81 5.86 -4.89
C THR A 13 -28.64 4.95 -4.46
N SER A 14 -28.75 3.67 -4.78
CA SER A 14 -27.90 2.59 -4.27
C SER A 14 -26.54 2.49 -5.00
N ARG A 15 -25.49 2.17 -4.23
CA ARG A 15 -24.10 1.84 -4.66
C ARG A 15 -24.00 0.74 -5.73
N ARG A 16 -25.11 0.05 -6.03
CA ARG A 16 -25.22 -1.01 -7.05
C ARG A 16 -24.78 -0.60 -8.45
N GLU A 17 -24.91 0.68 -8.82
CA GLU A 17 -24.60 1.11 -10.19
C GLU A 17 -23.09 1.20 -10.47
N MET A 18 -22.23 1.47 -9.49
CA MET A 18 -20.80 1.72 -9.77
C MET A 18 -19.98 0.42 -9.94
N ILE A 19 -20.32 -0.64 -9.20
CA ILE A 19 -19.67 -1.96 -9.34
C ILE A 19 -20.22 -2.69 -10.58
N ALA A 20 -21.45 -2.40 -11.01
CA ALA A 20 -22.02 -2.94 -12.24
C ALA A 20 -21.64 -2.15 -13.52
N LYS A 21 -21.19 -0.88 -13.39
CA LYS A 21 -20.79 -0.05 -14.53
C LYS A 21 -19.33 -0.26 -14.97
N SER A 22 -18.52 -1.02 -14.24
CA SER A 22 -17.14 -1.34 -14.64
C SER A 22 -17.05 -2.41 -15.75
N THR A 23 -18.16 -3.06 -16.10
CA THR A 23 -18.25 -4.04 -17.20
C THR A 23 -19.00 -3.54 -18.44
N ALA A 24 -19.40 -2.27 -18.50
CA ALA A 24 -20.04 -1.73 -19.69
C ALA A 24 -19.64 -0.27 -19.95
N LEU A 25 -19.21 -0.03 -21.20
CA LEU A 25 -19.11 1.24 -21.91
C LEU A 25 -17.73 1.93 -21.94
N ALA A 26 -16.94 1.47 -22.92
CA ALA A 26 -16.31 2.41 -23.84
C ALA A 26 -17.40 3.19 -24.60
N SER A 27 -17.65 4.46 -24.23
CA SER A 27 -18.07 5.55 -25.13
C SER A 27 -18.49 6.80 -24.35
N VAL A 28 -17.69 7.86 -24.52
CA VAL A 28 -17.93 9.32 -24.42
C VAL A 28 -19.30 9.81 -23.93
N SER A 29 -19.32 10.67 -22.89
CA SER A 29 -19.92 12.04 -22.88
C SER A 29 -19.84 12.70 -21.49
N PHE A 30 -19.45 13.97 -21.47
CA PHE A 30 -19.37 14.89 -20.32
C PHE A 30 -20.75 15.26 -19.74
N LEU A 31 -20.86 15.37 -18.40
CA LEU A 31 -21.33 16.57 -17.67
C LEU A 31 -21.26 16.35 -16.12
N PRO A 32 -21.06 17.41 -15.32
CA PRO A 32 -20.68 17.37 -13.92
C PRO A 32 -21.89 17.47 -12.99
N ALA A 33 -21.90 16.72 -11.89
CA ALA A 33 -22.72 17.06 -10.72
C ALA A 33 -22.35 16.24 -9.48
N LEU A 34 -22.23 16.98 -8.36
CA LEU A 34 -22.37 16.57 -6.95
C LEU A 34 -21.10 16.29 -6.15
N LEU A 35 -20.55 17.41 -5.67
CA LEU A 35 -19.88 17.56 -4.38
C LEU A 35 -20.70 16.86 -3.27
N GLY A 36 -20.29 15.64 -2.91
CA GLY A 36 -20.67 15.00 -1.65
C GLY A 36 -19.57 15.25 -0.62
N SER A 37 -19.91 15.90 0.49
CA SER A 37 -19.00 16.03 1.64
C SER A 37 -18.53 14.65 2.13
N PRO A 38 -17.30 14.52 2.67
CA PRO A 38 -16.78 13.25 3.18
C PRO A 38 -17.72 12.71 4.26
N ARG A 39 -18.27 11.51 4.02
CA ARG A 39 -19.15 10.82 4.96
C ARG A 39 -18.31 9.98 5.91
N ILE A 40 -18.53 10.15 7.21
CA ILE A 40 -17.94 9.33 8.28
C ILE A 40 -18.35 7.86 8.04
N SER A 41 -17.37 6.97 7.94
CA SER A 41 -17.61 5.52 7.81
C SER A 41 -18.14 4.96 9.13
N SER A 42 -19.22 4.19 9.09
CA SER A 42 -19.72 3.40 10.23
C SER A 42 -19.08 2.01 10.34
N ALA A 43 -18.02 1.74 9.57
CA ALA A 43 -17.31 0.47 9.52
C ALA A 43 -15.81 0.73 9.69
N ALA A 44 -15.35 0.73 10.94
CA ALA A 44 -13.93 0.83 11.28
C ALA A 44 -13.18 -0.42 10.81
N VAL A 45 -11.95 -0.29 10.35
CA VAL A 45 -11.07 -1.42 10.06
C VAL A 45 -10.25 -1.74 11.30
N GLY A 46 -10.59 -2.86 11.95
CA GLY A 46 -9.93 -3.30 13.19
C GLY A 46 -10.31 -2.49 14.42
N SER A 47 -9.46 -2.56 15.45
CA SER A 47 -9.63 -1.90 16.76
C SER A 47 -8.60 -0.81 17.06
N LEU A 48 -7.73 -0.48 16.10
CA LEU A 48 -6.74 0.60 16.26
C LEU A 48 -7.42 1.98 16.36
N PRO A 49 -7.10 2.81 17.37
CA PRO A 49 -7.72 4.12 17.57
C PRO A 49 -7.67 5.06 16.36
N GLU A 50 -6.59 5.03 15.59
CA GLU A 50 -6.37 5.88 14.42
C GLU A 50 -7.17 5.42 13.19
N LEU A 51 -7.64 4.17 13.15
CA LEU A 51 -8.44 3.61 12.07
C LEU A 51 -9.93 3.58 12.37
N VAL A 52 -10.37 4.09 13.53
CA VAL A 52 -11.78 4.08 13.97
C VAL A 52 -12.72 4.76 12.97
N ASN A 53 -12.23 5.75 12.22
CA ASN A 53 -13.01 6.46 11.21
C ASN A 53 -12.69 6.04 9.77
N SER A 54 -11.82 5.04 9.58
CA SER A 54 -11.42 4.55 8.26
C SER A 54 -12.04 3.18 7.96
N ASN A 55 -12.55 3.03 6.73
CA ASN A 55 -13.07 1.77 6.19
C ASN A 55 -12.04 0.97 5.38
N ALA A 56 -10.85 1.53 5.16
CA ALA A 56 -9.77 0.88 4.43
C ALA A 56 -8.41 1.34 4.94
N TYR A 57 -7.40 0.49 4.82
CA TYR A 57 -6.01 0.91 5.01
C TYR A 57 -5.05 0.16 4.10
N VAL A 58 -3.88 0.75 3.85
CA VAL A 58 -2.84 0.14 3.03
C VAL A 58 -2.08 -0.88 3.86
N GLN A 59 -2.19 -2.17 3.50
CA GLN A 59 -1.41 -3.23 4.12
C GLN A 59 -0.02 -3.37 3.51
N GLY A 60 0.18 -2.91 2.28
CA GLY A 60 1.51 -2.85 1.65
C GLY A 60 1.53 -3.34 0.21
N LEU A 61 2.59 -4.01 -0.20
CA LEU A 61 2.83 -4.39 -1.61
C LEU A 61 2.98 -5.90 -1.78
N THR A 62 2.45 -6.43 -2.88
CA THR A 62 2.84 -7.75 -3.39
C THR A 62 3.83 -7.59 -4.54
N ILE A 63 4.98 -8.25 -4.41
CA ILE A 63 6.07 -8.23 -5.37
C ILE A 63 6.28 -9.65 -5.91
N ASN A 64 6.12 -9.82 -7.21
CA ASN A 64 6.43 -11.05 -7.89
C ASN A 64 7.94 -11.15 -8.14
N VAL A 65 8.50 -12.35 -7.93
CA VAL A 65 9.90 -12.68 -8.24
C VAL A 65 9.96 -13.79 -9.30
N ALA A 66 10.99 -13.74 -10.12
CA ALA A 66 11.18 -14.56 -11.31
C ALA A 66 11.50 -16.03 -10.99
N ASP A 67 12.23 -16.27 -9.90
CA ASP A 67 12.67 -17.59 -9.48
C ASP A 67 12.99 -17.63 -7.98
N SER A 68 13.20 -18.84 -7.45
CA SER A 68 13.53 -19.06 -6.04
C SER A 68 14.87 -18.42 -5.62
N VAL A 69 15.81 -18.23 -6.55
CA VAL A 69 17.09 -17.55 -6.24
C VAL A 69 16.82 -16.07 -5.99
N GLN A 70 16.08 -15.42 -6.89
CA GLN A 70 15.67 -14.03 -6.72
C GLN A 70 14.79 -13.84 -5.49
N GLN A 71 13.94 -14.81 -5.14
CA GLN A 71 13.16 -14.77 -3.90
C GLN A 71 14.07 -14.68 -2.67
N LYS A 72 15.05 -15.59 -2.56
CA LYS A 72 16.02 -15.60 -1.44
C LYS A 72 16.83 -14.32 -1.39
N GLN A 73 17.28 -13.83 -2.54
CA GLN A 73 17.99 -12.54 -2.64
C GLN A 73 17.11 -11.38 -2.19
N MET A 74 15.84 -11.34 -2.59
CA MET A 74 14.90 -10.29 -2.19
C MET A 74 14.64 -10.30 -0.69
N VAL A 75 14.46 -11.48 -0.10
CA VAL A 75 14.32 -11.66 1.36
C VAL A 75 15.57 -11.18 2.08
N ALA A 76 16.76 -11.68 1.71
CA ALA A 76 18.03 -11.29 2.32
C ALA A 76 18.34 -9.80 2.12
N PHE A 77 18.02 -9.23 0.96
CA PHE A 77 18.15 -7.80 0.68
C PHE A 77 17.33 -6.95 1.66
N LEU A 78 16.09 -7.34 1.96
CA LEU A 78 15.24 -6.62 2.93
C LEU A 78 15.69 -6.85 4.37
N VAL A 79 16.00 -8.10 4.74
CA VAL A 79 16.41 -8.48 6.10
C VAL A 79 17.78 -7.90 6.44
N ASP A 80 18.80 -8.19 5.64
CA ASP A 80 20.18 -7.79 5.95
C ASP A 80 20.47 -6.33 5.58
N GLY A 81 19.81 -5.83 4.53
CA GLY A 81 19.97 -4.46 4.05
C GLY A 81 19.19 -3.44 4.87
N PHE A 82 17.93 -3.74 5.22
CA PHE A 82 17.01 -2.81 5.88
C PHE A 82 16.50 -3.27 7.26
N SER A 83 16.92 -4.44 7.74
CA SER A 83 16.48 -4.98 9.04
C SER A 83 14.99 -5.28 9.10
N PHE A 84 14.41 -5.76 7.99
CA PHE A 84 13.09 -6.37 8.00
C PHE A 84 13.09 -7.67 8.80
N GLU A 85 11.93 -8.00 9.36
CA GLU A 85 11.65 -9.30 9.96
C GLU A 85 10.75 -10.12 9.04
N VAL A 86 10.99 -11.43 8.95
CA VAL A 86 10.05 -12.35 8.31
C VAL A 86 8.88 -12.55 9.26
N LEU A 87 7.70 -12.09 8.86
CA LEU A 87 6.50 -12.11 9.70
C LEU A 87 5.77 -13.44 9.58
N ARG A 88 5.72 -14.00 8.37
CA ARG A 88 5.05 -15.26 8.04
C ARG A 88 5.45 -15.76 6.65
N GLN A 89 5.23 -17.04 6.41
CA GLN A 89 5.52 -17.70 5.14
C GLN A 89 4.40 -18.66 4.76
N ARG A 90 4.20 -18.85 3.46
CA ARG A 90 3.20 -19.80 2.95
C ARG A 90 3.73 -20.49 1.72
N ASN A 91 3.61 -21.81 1.71
CA ASN A 91 3.78 -22.64 0.52
C ASN A 91 2.43 -23.26 0.20
N GLN A 92 1.79 -22.78 -0.86
CA GLN A 92 0.48 -23.27 -1.28
C GLN A 92 0.47 -23.50 -2.79
N ASP A 93 0.22 -24.76 -3.18
CA ASP A 93 0.19 -25.20 -4.57
C ASP A 93 1.46 -24.80 -5.32
N THR A 94 1.34 -23.86 -6.28
CA THR A 94 2.45 -23.39 -7.10
C THR A 94 3.22 -22.21 -6.52
N ILE A 95 2.73 -21.68 -5.40
CA ILE A 95 3.06 -20.35 -4.90
C ILE A 95 3.81 -20.46 -3.58
N GLU A 96 4.98 -19.84 -3.52
CA GLU A 96 5.77 -19.60 -2.32
C GLU A 96 5.71 -18.11 -1.99
N GLU A 97 5.22 -17.77 -0.80
CA GLU A 97 5.07 -16.40 -0.31
C GLU A 97 5.82 -16.19 1.00
N THR A 98 6.42 -15.02 1.13
CA THR A 98 7.06 -14.55 2.36
C THR A 98 6.63 -13.11 2.63
N TRP A 99 6.03 -12.87 3.79
CA TRP A 99 5.67 -11.53 4.25
C TRP A 99 6.77 -10.99 5.15
N LEU A 100 7.24 -9.79 4.85
CA LEU A 100 8.25 -9.11 5.64
C LEU A 100 7.76 -7.72 6.08
N GLY A 101 8.12 -7.30 7.28
CA GLY A 101 7.83 -5.96 7.78
C GLY A 101 8.67 -5.62 8.99
N PHE A 102 8.24 -4.61 9.74
CA PHE A 102 8.92 -4.15 10.96
C PHE A 102 8.11 -4.38 12.23
N GLY A 103 6.91 -4.95 12.11
CA GLY A 103 6.03 -5.19 13.23
C GLY A 103 4.79 -6.00 12.86
N PRO A 104 3.92 -6.27 13.84
CA PRO A 104 2.66 -6.97 13.67
C PRO A 104 1.74 -6.33 12.62
N GLU A 105 1.21 -7.14 11.70
CA GLU A 105 0.22 -6.68 10.71
C GLU A 105 -1.21 -6.59 11.28
N GLN A 106 -1.45 -7.16 12.47
CA GLN A 106 -2.78 -7.20 13.08
C GLN A 106 -3.30 -5.80 13.39
N LEU A 107 -4.57 -5.57 13.07
CA LEU A 107 -5.24 -4.28 13.26
C LEU A 107 -5.77 -4.10 14.68
N SER A 108 -4.95 -4.47 15.65
CA SER A 108 -5.24 -4.40 17.07
C SER A 108 -3.97 -4.10 17.84
N VAL A 109 -4.09 -3.30 18.90
CA VAL A 109 -2.99 -3.08 19.83
C VAL A 109 -2.73 -4.37 20.61
N PRO A 110 -1.50 -4.90 20.64
CA PRO A 110 -1.19 -6.07 21.46
C PRO A 110 -1.37 -5.80 22.96
N ASP A 111 -1.77 -6.82 23.71
CA ASP A 111 -2.09 -6.71 25.15
C ASP A 111 -0.87 -6.28 26.00
N ASP A 112 0.36 -6.58 25.54
CA ASP A 112 1.62 -6.21 26.22
C ASP A 112 2.19 -4.85 25.77
N PHE A 113 1.47 -4.11 24.92
CA PHE A 113 1.91 -2.79 24.45
C PHE A 113 1.58 -1.69 25.45
N GLU A 114 2.62 -1.09 26.03
CA GLU A 114 2.51 0.00 26.98
C GLU A 114 3.26 1.25 26.52
N LEU A 115 2.58 2.40 26.43
CA LEU A 115 3.22 3.69 26.20
C LEU A 115 3.78 4.25 27.51
N PRO A 116 4.98 4.88 27.53
CA PRO A 116 5.93 5.07 26.42
C PRO A 116 7.04 4.00 26.36
N VAL A 117 6.85 2.84 26.99
CA VAL A 117 7.91 1.84 27.22
C VAL A 117 8.12 0.94 26.00
N SER A 118 7.03 0.59 25.32
CA SER A 118 7.05 -0.32 24.18
C SER A 118 7.55 0.38 22.92
N SER A 119 8.36 -0.35 22.15
CA SER A 119 8.76 0.09 20.80
C SER A 119 7.53 0.15 19.90
N PHE A 120 7.47 1.15 19.01
CA PHE A 120 6.43 1.21 17.97
C PHE A 120 6.43 -0.02 17.07
N SER A 121 7.55 -0.72 16.91
CA SER A 121 7.61 -2.00 16.17
C SER A 121 6.76 -3.12 16.78
N LYS A 122 6.34 -2.99 18.04
CA LYS A 122 5.39 -3.91 18.69
C LYS A 122 3.94 -3.49 18.51
N TYR A 123 3.68 -2.35 17.89
CA TYR A 123 2.32 -1.86 17.69
C TYR A 123 1.60 -2.70 16.61
N GLY A 124 0.28 -2.58 16.53
CA GLY A 124 -0.50 -3.24 15.46
C GLY A 124 -0.54 -2.41 14.17
N GLY A 125 -0.95 -3.03 13.08
CA GLY A 125 -1.29 -2.34 11.83
C GLY A 125 -0.09 -1.91 11.00
N HIS A 126 1.07 -2.53 11.19
CA HIS A 126 2.22 -2.28 10.31
C HIS A 126 1.96 -2.83 8.91
N ALA A 127 2.43 -2.07 7.92
CA ALA A 127 2.49 -2.55 6.56
C ALA A 127 3.53 -3.68 6.40
N SER A 128 3.32 -4.50 5.38
CA SER A 128 4.17 -5.62 5.01
C SER A 128 4.40 -5.69 3.51
N ILE A 129 5.53 -6.27 3.13
CA ILE A 129 5.85 -6.60 1.75
C ILE A 129 5.67 -8.11 1.58
N ASN A 130 4.75 -8.50 0.71
CA ASN A 130 4.56 -9.90 0.30
C ASN A 130 5.46 -10.19 -0.91
N ILE A 131 6.46 -11.04 -0.74
CA ILE A 131 7.29 -11.56 -1.83
C ILE A 131 6.69 -12.87 -2.32
N ARG A 132 6.19 -12.87 -3.56
CA ARG A 132 5.49 -14.00 -4.18
C ARG A 132 6.31 -14.60 -5.31
N TYR A 133 6.66 -15.87 -5.17
CA TYR A 133 7.22 -16.70 -6.23
C TYR A 133 6.16 -17.71 -6.69
N ASP A 134 6.00 -17.87 -8.00
CA ASP A 134 5.06 -18.81 -8.60
C ASP A 134 5.79 -19.61 -9.68
N TYR A 135 6.04 -20.90 -9.42
CA TYR A 135 6.91 -21.70 -10.30
C TYR A 135 6.27 -22.00 -11.67
N GLU A 136 4.96 -21.80 -11.83
CA GLU A 136 4.26 -21.95 -13.11
C GLU A 136 4.12 -20.64 -13.87
N SER A 137 4.39 -19.50 -13.23
CA SER A 137 4.27 -18.20 -13.86
C SER A 137 5.26 -18.05 -15.01
N LYS A 138 4.72 -17.76 -16.19
CA LYS A 138 5.49 -17.42 -17.40
C LYS A 138 5.57 -15.91 -17.63
N ALA A 139 5.10 -15.11 -16.68
CA ALA A 139 5.13 -13.66 -16.82
C ALA A 139 6.59 -13.19 -16.87
N PRO A 140 6.97 -12.34 -17.84
CA PRO A 140 8.30 -11.74 -17.85
C PRO A 140 8.42 -10.83 -16.64
N LEU A 141 9.34 -11.17 -15.73
CA LEU A 141 9.67 -10.39 -14.55
C LEU A 141 11.09 -9.84 -14.70
N TYR A 142 11.35 -8.74 -14.02
CA TYR A 142 12.66 -8.08 -14.04
C TYR A 142 13.74 -9.05 -13.56
N ARG A 143 14.85 -9.08 -14.29
CA ARG A 143 16.10 -9.71 -13.86
C ARG A 143 17.20 -8.67 -13.80
N GLN A 144 18.17 -8.91 -12.93
CA GLN A 144 19.33 -8.05 -12.81
C GLN A 144 20.05 -7.97 -14.17
N GLY A 145 20.24 -6.75 -14.67
CA GLY A 145 20.83 -6.48 -15.99
C GLY A 145 19.82 -6.09 -17.07
N ASP A 146 18.51 -6.27 -16.81
CA ASP A 146 17.46 -5.75 -17.68
C ASP A 146 17.31 -4.22 -17.54
N ASP A 147 16.69 -3.59 -18.54
CA ASP A 147 16.29 -2.19 -18.45
C ASP A 147 15.36 -1.94 -17.25
N ALA A 148 15.40 -0.72 -16.72
CA ALA A 148 14.65 -0.34 -15.53
C ALA A 148 13.15 -0.70 -15.65
N PRO A 149 12.58 -1.43 -14.67
CA PRO A 149 11.27 -2.06 -14.78
C PRO A 149 10.15 -1.03 -14.57
N GLY A 150 9.50 -0.66 -15.67
CA GLY A 150 8.39 0.30 -15.65
C GLY A 150 8.74 1.65 -15.01
N ASN A 151 7.74 2.52 -14.86
CA ASN A 151 7.91 3.81 -14.18
C ASN A 151 6.62 4.30 -13.49
N ASN A 152 5.63 3.44 -13.29
CA ASN A 152 4.45 3.78 -12.48
C ASN A 152 4.79 3.89 -10.99
N ILE A 153 5.65 3.02 -10.45
CA ILE A 153 6.20 3.15 -9.10
C ILE A 153 7.50 3.94 -9.17
N ALA A 154 7.53 5.10 -8.52
CA ALA A 154 8.72 5.93 -8.42
C ALA A 154 9.70 5.35 -7.40
N TYR A 155 9.20 5.01 -6.21
CA TYR A 155 9.95 4.33 -5.15
C TYR A 155 9.03 3.91 -3.99
N LEU A 156 9.42 2.90 -3.24
CA LEU A 156 8.95 2.64 -1.88
C LEU A 156 9.86 3.39 -0.90
N GLN A 157 9.31 4.20 0.01
CA GLN A 157 10.11 4.91 1.01
C GLN A 157 10.13 4.17 2.35
N LEU A 158 11.35 3.99 2.87
CA LEU A 158 11.61 3.34 4.15
C LEU A 158 12.31 4.30 5.11
N GLY A 159 11.76 4.50 6.30
CA GLY A 159 12.36 5.28 7.39
C GLY A 159 12.89 4.36 8.48
N VAL A 160 14.16 3.95 8.38
CA VAL A 160 14.76 2.92 9.25
C VAL A 160 15.86 3.51 10.14
N PRO A 161 16.11 2.95 11.34
CA PRO A 161 17.19 3.44 12.22
C PRO A 161 18.59 3.32 11.61
N GLY A 162 18.76 2.41 10.65
CA GLY A 162 19.99 2.22 9.91
C GLY A 162 19.77 1.22 8.77
N TYR A 163 20.71 1.20 7.83
CA TYR A 163 20.71 0.26 6.71
C TYR A 163 22.15 -0.13 6.34
N ARG A 164 22.33 -1.27 5.68
CA ARG A 164 23.65 -1.84 5.35
C ARG A 164 23.84 -1.95 3.84
N ILE A 165 24.50 -0.95 3.23
CA ILE A 165 24.73 -0.91 1.78
C ILE A 165 25.51 -2.13 1.28
N SER A 166 26.51 -2.60 2.04
CA SER A 166 27.26 -3.81 1.67
C SER A 166 26.36 -5.03 1.52
N GLN A 167 25.40 -5.21 2.44
CA GLN A 167 24.42 -6.30 2.40
C GLN A 167 23.41 -6.12 1.26
N MET A 168 23.05 -4.88 0.92
CA MET A 168 22.21 -4.63 -0.26
C MET A 168 22.90 -5.08 -1.54
N VAL A 169 24.18 -4.74 -1.72
CA VAL A 169 24.97 -5.11 -2.91
C VAL A 169 25.21 -6.61 -2.97
N GLU A 170 25.58 -7.22 -1.83
CA GLU A 170 25.77 -8.67 -1.70
C GLU A 170 24.52 -9.44 -2.12
N ASN A 171 23.34 -8.92 -1.77
CA ASN A 171 22.05 -9.49 -2.12
C ASN A 171 21.46 -8.94 -3.43
N ALA A 172 22.29 -8.57 -4.40
CA ALA A 172 21.90 -8.16 -5.76
C ALA A 172 21.10 -6.84 -5.89
N GLY A 173 21.12 -5.99 -4.87
CA GLY A 173 20.61 -4.62 -4.95
C GLY A 173 21.52 -3.71 -5.79
N ASN A 174 20.92 -2.91 -6.67
CA ASN A 174 21.64 -1.95 -7.50
C ASN A 174 21.55 -0.54 -6.88
N ILE A 175 22.63 -0.09 -6.24
CA ILE A 175 22.71 1.22 -5.61
C ILE A 175 22.79 2.30 -6.69
N LEU A 176 21.81 3.21 -6.71
CA LEU A 176 21.78 4.34 -7.63
C LEU A 176 22.58 5.53 -7.07
N ASP A 177 22.32 5.84 -5.80
CA ASP A 177 23.04 6.85 -5.03
C ASP A 177 22.88 6.60 -3.53
N ALA A 178 23.85 7.07 -2.74
CA ALA A 178 23.90 6.89 -1.29
C ALA A 178 24.43 8.15 -0.59
N TYR A 179 23.91 9.33 -0.97
CA TYR A 179 24.27 10.59 -0.33
C TYR A 179 23.17 11.04 0.63
N GLY A 180 23.27 10.59 1.87
CA GLY A 180 22.38 10.98 2.95
C GLY A 180 21.10 10.18 3.10
N LEU A 181 20.55 9.76 1.96
CA LEU A 181 19.59 8.66 1.80
C LEU A 181 20.18 7.67 0.80
N VAL A 182 19.64 6.45 0.76
CA VAL A 182 20.02 5.45 -0.24
C VAL A 182 18.87 5.26 -1.23
N ASN A 183 19.11 5.51 -2.51
CA ASN A 183 18.23 5.07 -3.57
C ASN A 183 18.82 3.78 -4.16
N VAL A 184 18.05 2.71 -4.14
CA VAL A 184 18.47 1.37 -4.57
C VAL A 184 17.34 0.72 -5.36
N VAL A 185 17.69 -0.03 -6.40
CA VAL A 185 16.76 -0.93 -7.07
C VAL A 185 16.93 -2.32 -6.48
N SER A 186 15.84 -2.90 -5.97
CA SER A 186 15.86 -4.24 -5.38
C SER A 186 16.21 -5.32 -6.41
N PRO A 187 16.52 -6.56 -5.97
CA PRO A 187 16.78 -7.69 -6.88
C PRO A 187 15.65 -7.97 -7.85
N SER A 188 14.41 -7.73 -7.42
CA SER A 188 13.19 -7.86 -8.21
C SER A 188 12.84 -6.60 -9.00
N GLY A 189 13.62 -5.52 -8.88
CA GLY A 189 13.44 -4.32 -9.69
C GLY A 189 12.55 -3.24 -9.05
N LEU A 190 12.15 -3.39 -7.80
CA LEU A 190 11.42 -2.33 -7.08
C LEU A 190 12.41 -1.21 -6.69
N PRO A 191 12.18 0.05 -7.10
CA PRO A 191 12.95 1.16 -6.57
C PRO A 191 12.59 1.39 -5.09
N ILE A 192 13.59 1.47 -4.23
CA ILE A 192 13.45 1.69 -2.79
C ILE A 192 14.32 2.88 -2.39
N ARG A 193 13.76 3.75 -1.56
CA ARG A 193 14.45 4.87 -0.94
C ARG A 193 14.55 4.62 0.56
N GLY A 194 15.75 4.34 1.05
CA GLY A 194 16.04 4.20 2.46
C GLY A 194 16.52 5.51 3.08
N ILE A 195 15.90 5.92 4.18
CA ILE A 195 16.29 7.10 4.95
C ILE A 195 16.60 6.66 6.37
N VAL A 196 17.74 7.14 6.89
CA VAL A 196 18.07 6.95 8.31
C VAL A 196 17.21 7.90 9.14
N GLY A 197 16.25 7.37 9.89
CA GLY A 197 15.28 8.12 10.68
C GLY A 197 14.33 7.20 11.45
N ILE A 198 13.39 7.78 12.19
CA ILE A 198 12.41 7.03 12.98
C ILE A 198 11.02 7.37 12.44
N SER A 199 10.22 6.36 12.20
CA SER A 199 8.81 6.47 11.80
C SER A 199 7.99 5.45 12.60
N PRO A 200 6.72 5.74 12.97
CA PRO A 200 5.86 4.76 13.63
C PRO A 200 5.75 3.46 12.83
N ASP A 201 5.46 3.58 11.54
CA ASP A 201 5.66 2.50 10.56
C ASP A 201 6.87 2.86 9.67
N PRO A 202 7.96 2.06 9.71
CA PRO A 202 9.10 2.27 8.83
C PRO A 202 8.79 2.12 7.33
N ILE A 203 7.73 1.40 6.94
CA ILE A 203 7.24 1.38 5.56
C ILE A 203 6.31 2.57 5.35
N MET A 204 6.89 3.73 5.05
CA MET A 204 6.17 5.00 5.14
C MET A 204 5.12 5.17 4.04
N PHE A 205 5.51 4.96 2.77
CA PHE A 205 4.59 5.09 1.64
C PHE A 205 5.19 4.55 0.34
N VAL A 206 4.30 4.29 -0.62
CA VAL A 206 4.66 4.06 -2.02
C VAL A 206 4.45 5.33 -2.82
N ALA A 207 5.49 5.79 -3.50
CA ALA A 207 5.42 6.90 -4.41
C ALA A 207 5.03 6.41 -5.81
N VAL A 208 3.93 6.94 -6.34
CA VAL A 208 3.34 6.55 -7.63
C VAL A 208 3.42 7.73 -8.59
N ASN A 209 3.99 7.53 -9.78
CA ASN A 209 3.91 8.50 -10.85
C ASN A 209 2.50 8.46 -11.46
N CYS A 210 1.77 9.56 -11.36
CA CYS A 210 0.42 9.69 -11.86
C CYS A 210 0.42 10.37 -13.23
N LYS A 211 -0.48 9.94 -14.12
CA LYS A 211 -0.78 10.71 -15.35
C LYS A 211 -1.48 12.02 -14.99
N ASN A 212 -2.44 11.93 -14.06
CA ASN A 212 -3.15 13.04 -13.47
C ASN A 212 -3.27 12.81 -11.96
N VAL A 213 -2.63 13.66 -11.16
CA VAL A 213 -2.64 13.54 -9.69
C VAL A 213 -4.05 13.70 -9.13
N GLN A 214 -4.88 14.54 -9.74
CA GLN A 214 -6.23 14.82 -9.26
C GLN A 214 -7.16 13.60 -9.43
N GLU A 215 -7.08 12.90 -10.56
CA GLU A 215 -7.87 11.67 -10.78
C GLU A 215 -7.46 10.56 -9.80
N SER A 216 -6.15 10.38 -9.56
CA SER A 216 -5.66 9.42 -8.57
C SER A 216 -6.07 9.82 -7.15
N LYS A 217 -6.03 11.11 -6.81
CA LYS A 217 -6.50 11.63 -5.52
C LYS A 217 -7.97 11.28 -5.30
N GLU A 218 -8.83 11.59 -6.26
CA GLU A 218 -10.27 11.26 -6.20
C GLU A 218 -10.50 9.75 -6.06
N PHE A 219 -9.70 8.91 -6.73
CA PHE A 219 -9.75 7.47 -6.55
C PHE A 219 -9.51 7.06 -5.09
N TYR A 220 -8.45 7.56 -4.45
CA TYR A 220 -8.14 7.23 -3.05
C TYR A 220 -9.12 7.87 -2.05
N GLU A 221 -9.62 9.08 -2.32
CA GLU A 221 -10.68 9.71 -1.52
C GLU A 221 -11.96 8.87 -1.51
N ASN A 222 -12.32 8.26 -2.64
CA ASN A 222 -13.45 7.34 -2.72
C ASN A 222 -13.25 6.05 -1.91
N LEU A 223 -12.01 5.69 -1.59
CA LEU A 223 -11.67 4.58 -0.68
C LEU A 223 -11.69 4.99 0.80
N GLY A 224 -11.91 6.28 1.10
CA GLY A 224 -11.90 6.83 2.46
C GLY A 224 -10.56 7.43 2.88
N PHE A 225 -9.58 7.52 1.98
CA PHE A 225 -8.30 8.14 2.31
C PHE A 225 -8.44 9.65 2.31
N VAL A 226 -7.66 10.32 3.14
CA VAL A 226 -7.63 11.78 3.22
C VAL A 226 -6.25 12.29 2.83
N GLU A 227 -6.21 13.51 2.29
CA GLU A 227 -4.94 14.20 2.05
C GLU A 227 -4.30 14.57 3.40
N GLN A 228 -3.02 14.24 3.55
CA GLN A 228 -2.27 14.46 4.79
C GLN A 228 -0.90 15.12 4.52
N GLU A 229 -0.27 15.63 5.58
CA GLU A 229 1.13 16.03 5.52
C GLU A 229 1.98 14.78 5.22
N VAL A 230 2.94 14.92 4.31
CA VAL A 230 3.87 13.84 3.97
C VAL A 230 4.63 13.44 5.24
N PRO A 231 4.67 12.15 5.60
CA PRO A 231 5.41 11.73 6.77
C PRO A 231 6.90 11.89 6.51
N TYR A 232 7.61 12.40 7.51
CA TYR A 232 9.06 12.56 7.49
C TYR A 232 9.66 11.77 8.65
N SER A 233 10.74 11.05 8.35
CA SER A 233 11.50 10.25 9.31
C SER A 233 12.52 11.08 10.10
N ARG A 234 12.80 12.32 9.64
CA ARG A 234 13.73 13.25 10.28
C ARG A 234 13.03 14.52 10.76
N PRO A 235 13.53 15.14 11.86
CA PRO A 235 13.04 16.43 12.36
C PRO A 235 13.12 17.57 11.34
N SER A 236 14.00 17.45 10.33
CA SER A 236 14.17 18.48 9.30
C SER A 236 13.00 18.60 8.31
N LYS A 237 12.04 17.66 8.30
CA LYS A 237 10.79 17.76 7.51
C LYS A 237 10.96 18.27 6.07
N GLY A 238 11.73 17.60 5.23
CA GLY A 238 11.83 17.99 3.82
C GLY A 238 12.82 19.13 3.51
N THR A 239 13.38 19.80 4.53
CA THR A 239 14.24 20.99 4.34
C THR A 239 15.70 20.68 4.01
N THR A 240 16.11 19.42 4.14
CA THR A 240 17.50 19.01 3.90
C THR A 240 17.59 18.05 2.71
N MET A 241 18.78 17.94 2.15
CA MET A 241 19.05 16.98 1.08
C MET A 241 19.00 15.51 1.53
N PHE A 242 19.01 15.27 2.85
CA PHE A 242 18.96 13.93 3.44
C PHE A 242 17.56 13.31 3.45
N GLU A 243 16.53 14.16 3.34
CA GLU A 243 15.14 13.77 3.20
C GLU A 243 14.44 14.95 2.51
N PRO A 244 14.53 15.04 1.17
CA PRO A 244 14.03 16.19 0.44
C PRO A 244 12.50 16.19 0.36
N ALA A 245 11.91 17.38 0.39
CA ALA A 245 10.48 17.54 0.14
C ALA A 245 10.07 16.95 -1.23
N PRO A 246 8.87 16.37 -1.34
CA PRO A 246 8.40 15.86 -2.62
C PRO A 246 8.22 16.99 -3.65
N PRO A 247 8.25 16.67 -4.96
CA PRO A 247 8.04 17.66 -6.01
C PRO A 247 6.74 18.46 -5.81
N LYS A 248 6.74 19.73 -6.23
CA LYS A 248 5.53 20.57 -6.20
C LYS A 248 4.40 19.91 -6.99
N GLY A 249 3.19 19.92 -6.43
CA GLY A 249 2.01 19.28 -7.02
C GLY A 249 1.88 17.79 -6.70
N SER A 250 2.72 17.25 -5.81
CA SER A 250 2.51 15.92 -5.23
C SER A 250 1.43 15.98 -4.14
N CYS A 251 0.73 14.87 -3.94
CA CYS A 251 -0.32 14.76 -2.93
C CYS A 251 -0.15 13.44 -2.15
N TYR A 252 -0.14 13.50 -0.82
CA TYR A 252 -0.02 12.31 0.02
C TYR A 252 -1.40 11.89 0.54
N MET A 253 -1.80 10.67 0.20
CA MET A 253 -3.09 10.09 0.56
C MET A 253 -2.89 8.96 1.55
N SER A 254 -3.53 9.04 2.71
CA SER A 254 -3.45 8.02 3.76
C SER A 254 -4.76 7.95 4.54
N PRO A 255 -5.16 6.77 5.06
CA PRO A 255 -6.31 6.66 5.97
C PRO A 255 -6.02 7.26 7.35
N SER A 256 -4.75 7.24 7.82
CA SER A 256 -4.35 7.83 9.11
C SER A 256 -2.95 8.46 9.05
N PRO A 257 -2.57 9.33 10.01
CA PRO A 257 -1.23 9.94 10.06
C PRO A 257 -0.10 8.98 10.41
N THR A 258 -0.42 7.82 10.98
CA THR A 258 0.55 6.84 11.47
C THR A 258 0.66 5.61 10.59
N SER A 259 -0.28 5.41 9.66
CA SER A 259 -0.26 4.30 8.72
C SER A 259 0.54 4.60 7.45
N MET A 260 0.97 3.53 6.77
CA MET A 260 1.44 3.60 5.40
C MET A 260 0.42 4.27 4.47
N GLY A 261 0.89 5.13 3.57
CA GLY A 261 0.05 5.77 2.55
C GLY A 261 0.59 5.67 1.13
N VAL A 262 0.03 6.48 0.24
CA VAL A 262 0.43 6.59 -1.16
C VAL A 262 0.77 8.04 -1.48
N LEU A 263 2.00 8.27 -1.97
CA LEU A 263 2.43 9.58 -2.45
C LEU A 263 2.21 9.67 -3.97
N LEU A 264 1.25 10.48 -4.37
CA LEU A 264 0.91 10.74 -5.76
C LEU A 264 1.85 11.80 -6.33
N LEU A 265 2.65 11.44 -7.32
CA LEU A 265 3.62 12.31 -7.95
C LEU A 265 3.13 12.78 -9.32
N PRO A 266 3.35 14.05 -9.70
CA PRO A 266 3.04 14.52 -11.04
C PRO A 266 3.97 13.84 -12.06
N GLY A 267 3.36 13.19 -13.05
CA GLY A 267 4.09 12.60 -14.17
C GLY A 267 4.91 13.62 -14.95
N LYS A 268 6.09 13.22 -15.44
CA LYS A 268 6.88 14.05 -16.36
C LYS A 268 6.14 14.14 -17.70
N LYS A 269 5.79 15.35 -18.15
CA LYS A 269 4.98 15.66 -19.36
C LYS A 269 5.36 14.90 -20.66
N LYS A 270 6.55 14.31 -20.76
CA LYS A 270 7.05 13.61 -21.95
C LYS A 270 7.28 12.10 -21.76
N LYS A 271 7.10 11.55 -20.55
CA LYS A 271 7.39 10.13 -20.28
C LYS A 271 6.09 9.36 -20.11
N THR A 272 5.82 8.44 -21.01
CA THR A 272 4.72 7.48 -20.87
C THR A 272 4.90 6.68 -19.58
N ILE A 273 3.81 6.53 -18.83
CA ILE A 273 3.81 5.73 -17.61
C ILE A 273 3.54 4.27 -17.97
N THR A 274 4.42 3.39 -17.53
CA THR A 274 4.47 1.96 -17.82
C THR A 274 4.49 1.20 -16.49
N ALA A 275 3.76 0.10 -16.40
CA ALA A 275 3.67 -0.67 -15.17
C ALA A 275 4.99 -1.37 -14.87
N ASN A 276 5.43 -1.34 -13.62
CA ASN A 276 6.55 -2.16 -13.16
C ASN A 276 6.08 -3.63 -13.11
N PRO A 277 6.68 -4.54 -13.90
CA PRO A 277 6.26 -5.94 -13.99
C PRO A 277 6.42 -6.71 -12.66
N ALA A 278 7.31 -6.27 -11.77
CA ALA A 278 7.52 -6.92 -10.48
C ALA A 278 6.44 -6.59 -9.46
N VAL A 279 5.80 -5.41 -9.55
CA VAL A 279 4.77 -5.02 -8.60
C VAL A 279 3.43 -5.61 -9.03
N ASN A 280 2.99 -6.64 -8.31
CA ASN A 280 1.72 -7.31 -8.58
C ASN A 280 0.54 -6.44 -8.17
N SER A 281 0.57 -5.93 -6.92
CA SER A 281 -0.51 -5.13 -6.36
C SER A 281 -0.08 -4.26 -5.17
N LEU A 282 -0.81 -3.17 -4.98
CA LEU A 282 -0.97 -2.48 -3.70
C LEU A 282 -2.12 -3.12 -2.94
N ASN A 283 -1.86 -3.66 -1.76
CA ASN A 283 -2.84 -4.38 -0.97
C ASN A 283 -3.56 -3.43 -0.02
N ILE A 284 -4.87 -3.38 -0.12
CA ILE A 284 -5.75 -2.61 0.75
C ILE A 284 -6.65 -3.59 1.49
N VAL A 285 -6.63 -3.51 2.81
CA VAL A 285 -7.57 -4.24 3.64
C VAL A 285 -8.73 -3.31 3.97
N TYR A 286 -9.95 -3.82 3.83
CA TYR A 286 -11.16 -3.02 3.99
C TYR A 286 -12.22 -3.75 4.81
N ASN A 287 -13.12 -3.00 5.44
CA ASN A 287 -14.26 -3.56 6.14
C ASN A 287 -15.52 -3.41 5.26
N PRO A 288 -16.04 -4.49 4.65
CA PRO A 288 -17.29 -4.42 3.88
C PRO A 288 -18.45 -4.04 4.81
N SER A 289 -19.26 -3.04 4.43
CA SER A 289 -20.46 -2.71 5.21
C SER A 289 -21.37 -3.93 5.32
N SER A 290 -21.97 -4.12 6.51
CA SER A 290 -22.71 -5.29 7.02
C SER A 290 -23.87 -5.86 6.16
N SER A 291 -24.13 -5.33 4.97
CA SER A 291 -25.10 -5.88 4.01
C SER A 291 -24.50 -6.90 3.03
N GLU A 292 -23.19 -7.14 3.04
CA GLU A 292 -22.49 -8.04 2.10
C GLU A 292 -22.00 -9.36 2.75
N THR A 293 -22.42 -9.65 3.98
CA THR A 293 -22.12 -10.90 4.72
C THR A 293 -22.92 -12.11 4.21
N SER A 294 -22.95 -12.33 2.89
CA SER A 294 -23.42 -13.58 2.31
C SER A 294 -22.24 -14.43 1.91
N SER A 295 -21.80 -15.31 2.83
CA SER A 295 -21.34 -16.72 2.66
C SER A 295 -20.68 -17.20 1.35
N GLY A 296 -20.12 -16.33 0.53
CA GLY A 296 -19.45 -16.65 -0.72
C GLY A 296 -17.96 -16.44 -0.54
N GLU A 297 -17.16 -17.39 -1.03
CA GLU A 297 -15.72 -17.29 -1.20
C GLU A 297 -15.28 -15.82 -1.38
N ASP A 298 -14.43 -15.32 -0.49
CA ASP A 298 -13.88 -13.95 -0.56
C ASP A 298 -13.24 -13.77 -1.94
N LYS A 299 -14.01 -13.23 -2.89
CA LYS A 299 -13.52 -12.97 -4.23
C LYS A 299 -12.51 -11.84 -4.12
N GLU A 300 -11.28 -12.14 -4.51
CA GLU A 300 -10.22 -11.16 -4.60
C GLU A 300 -10.65 -10.05 -5.58
N ILE A 301 -10.90 -8.83 -5.07
CA ILE A 301 -11.29 -7.70 -5.89
C ILE A 301 -10.01 -6.98 -6.31
N ARG A 302 -9.76 -6.92 -7.63
CA ARG A 302 -8.63 -6.18 -8.21
C ARG A 302 -9.11 -5.06 -9.10
N VAL A 303 -8.64 -3.84 -8.83
CA VAL A 303 -8.93 -2.64 -9.60
C VAL A 303 -7.61 -1.99 -10.01
N LYS A 304 -7.57 -1.24 -11.11
CA LYS A 304 -6.39 -0.41 -11.42
C LYS A 304 -6.68 1.03 -11.03
N ASP A 305 -5.75 1.66 -10.34
CA ASP A 305 -5.80 3.10 -10.13
C ASP A 305 -5.58 3.84 -11.47
N PRO A 306 -5.90 5.14 -11.56
CA PRO A 306 -5.67 5.93 -12.77
C PRO A 306 -4.19 5.96 -13.24
N SER A 307 -3.24 5.70 -12.33
CA SER A 307 -1.81 5.59 -12.63
C SER A 307 -1.40 4.22 -13.20
N GLY A 308 -2.29 3.24 -13.19
CA GLY A 308 -2.07 1.88 -13.68
C GLY A 308 -1.49 0.90 -12.65
N VAL A 309 -1.42 1.29 -11.38
CA VAL A 309 -1.11 0.40 -10.26
C VAL A 309 -2.32 -0.47 -9.98
N THR A 310 -2.12 -1.79 -9.97
CA THR A 310 -3.16 -2.73 -9.52
C THR A 310 -3.34 -2.58 -8.01
N VAL A 311 -4.56 -2.37 -7.56
CA VAL A 311 -4.99 -2.33 -6.17
C VAL A 311 -5.78 -3.59 -5.89
N ASN A 312 -5.32 -4.37 -4.91
CA ASN A 312 -5.95 -5.59 -4.46
C ASN A 312 -6.68 -5.33 -3.15
N PHE A 313 -7.97 -5.69 -3.10
CA PHE A 313 -8.78 -5.51 -1.91
C PHE A 313 -9.03 -6.84 -1.22
N GLN A 314 -8.77 -6.85 0.08
CA GLN A 314 -9.00 -7.99 0.95
C GLN A 314 -9.90 -7.57 2.12
N SER A 315 -10.95 -8.34 2.42
CA SER A 315 -11.78 -8.06 3.58
C SER A 315 -10.96 -8.23 4.88
N GLU A 316 -11.23 -7.44 5.91
CA GLU A 316 -10.56 -7.56 7.21
C GLU A 316 -10.69 -8.99 7.77
N ALA A 317 -11.86 -9.60 7.64
CA ALA A 317 -12.08 -10.98 8.07
C ALA A 317 -11.20 -11.99 7.28
N ALA A 318 -11.09 -11.84 5.96
CA ALA A 318 -10.23 -12.68 5.14
C ALA A 318 -8.75 -12.49 5.49
N PHE A 319 -8.35 -11.25 5.69
CA PHE A 319 -6.99 -10.88 6.10
C PHE A 319 -6.64 -11.53 7.44
N SER A 320 -7.44 -11.30 8.47
CA SER A 320 -7.28 -11.87 9.81
C SER A 320 -7.26 -13.41 9.80
N ASN A 321 -8.05 -14.06 8.93
CA ASN A 321 -8.04 -15.51 8.79
C ASN A 321 -6.78 -16.05 8.09
N ILE A 322 -6.29 -15.36 7.05
CA ILE A 322 -5.08 -15.77 6.31
C ILE A 322 -3.85 -15.53 7.18
N GLU A 323 -3.79 -14.38 7.84
CA GLU A 323 -2.73 -14.01 8.78
C GLU A 323 -2.55 -15.09 9.86
N LYS A 324 -3.63 -15.45 10.56
CA LYS A 324 -3.62 -16.53 11.57
C LYS A 324 -3.20 -17.90 11.05
N LYS A 325 -3.47 -18.22 9.78
CA LYS A 325 -3.12 -19.52 9.17
C LYS A 325 -1.67 -19.61 8.72
N THR A 326 -1.00 -18.47 8.55
CA THR A 326 0.32 -18.41 7.91
C THR A 326 1.45 -18.03 8.89
N ARG A 327 1.10 -17.62 10.11
CA ARG A 327 2.02 -17.63 11.26
C ARG A 327 2.25 -19.03 11.78
#